data_AF-A0AA37S7Z5-F1
#
_entry.id   AF-A0AA37S7Z5-F1
#
_cell.length_a   1.000
_cell.length_b   1.000
_cell.length_c   1.000
_cell.angle_alpha   90.00
_cell.angle_beta   90.00
_cell.angle_gamma   90.00
#
_symmetry.space_group_name_H-M   'P 1'
#
loop_
_entity.id
_entity.type
_entity.pdbx_description
1 polymer ?
#
loop_
_entity_poly.entity_id
_entity_poly.type
_entity_poly.pdbx_seq_one_letter_code
_entity_poly.pdbx_strand_id
1 'polypeptide(L)'
;MIAEQYGHASEFITITCPSRMHAISRGKRNPNYDDTTPKQANKYLGHIWSLIRSSLSRQEIQVYGFRVSEPHHDGTPHWHMLLFMKKEHVSKVIKTMRSYSLKTDGNEPGAAKHRFQVIDIDPEKGSATAYVSKYISKNVDGKHIEKDLYDLNAKNSAERIQAWASIWGIRQFQQIGGPSVTVWRELRRLRDEQTGKLEEARLAADAGDWAAYVMTMGGPTLPKKDRPIQPFYEHQDEPVSFDVNTGEIQSLNTSKYGDTPKGLISGLLHKGEKIKTRLFQWTMEKISTKTSAEMRTGLISNYSDPQIFSDKPVFNSGQPLIGKVGAAIGGMRIPAHHLAALPWTRVNNCTPT
;
A
#
# COMPACT_ATOMS: atom_id res chain seq x y z
N MET A 1 18.38 -5.48 -10.91
CA MET A 1 17.26 -4.56 -10.57
C MET A 1 17.03 -3.57 -11.73
N ILE A 2 15.80 -3.11 -11.99
CA ILE A 2 15.53 -2.16 -13.12
C ILE A 2 16.38 -0.89 -13.03
N ALA A 3 16.61 -0.34 -11.83
CA ALA A 3 17.42 0.86 -11.68
C ALA A 3 18.89 0.66 -12.09
N GLU A 4 19.45 -0.53 -11.86
CA GLU A 4 20.82 -0.87 -12.30
C GLU A 4 20.91 -0.90 -13.83
N GLN A 5 19.91 -1.50 -14.50
CA GLN A 5 19.85 -1.55 -15.98
C GLN A 5 19.81 -0.14 -16.60
N TYR A 6 19.19 0.82 -15.91
CA TYR A 6 19.11 2.21 -16.36
C TYR A 6 20.24 3.10 -15.79
N GLY A 7 21.17 2.54 -15.00
CA GLY A 7 22.23 3.32 -14.34
C GLY A 7 21.70 4.40 -13.38
N HIS A 8 20.50 4.21 -12.85
CA HIS A 8 19.85 5.15 -11.94
C HIS A 8 20.40 5.03 -10.51
N ALA A 9 20.49 6.15 -9.80
CA ALA A 9 20.81 6.21 -8.38
C ALA A 9 19.61 5.77 -7.53
N SER A 10 19.88 5.32 -6.32
CA SER A 10 18.89 4.92 -5.32
C SER A 10 19.10 5.66 -4.00
N GLU A 11 18.05 6.32 -3.52
CA GLU A 11 18.05 7.08 -2.28
C GLU A 11 17.03 6.50 -1.30
N PHE A 12 17.45 6.25 -0.06
CA PHE A 12 16.54 5.90 1.02
C PHE A 12 16.24 7.13 1.86
N ILE A 13 14.99 7.60 1.78
CA ILE A 13 14.57 8.87 2.35
C ILE A 13 13.52 8.62 3.42
N THR A 14 13.70 9.23 4.58
CA THR A 14 12.70 9.25 5.66
C THR A 14 12.15 10.65 5.83
N ILE A 15 10.83 10.78 5.83
CA ILE A 15 10.15 12.03 6.19
C ILE A 15 9.11 11.79 7.28
N THR A 16 9.24 12.57 8.35
CA THR A 16 8.46 12.45 9.59
C THR A 16 7.36 13.52 9.63
N CYS A 17 6.59 13.65 10.72
CA CYS A 17 5.68 14.78 10.96
C CYS A 17 6.34 15.85 11.88
N PRO A 18 5.84 17.11 11.89
CA PRO A 18 6.31 18.13 12.85
C PRO A 18 6.03 17.73 14.29
N SER A 19 6.80 18.25 15.24
CA SER A 19 6.71 17.85 16.66
C SER A 19 5.30 18.00 17.22
N ARG A 20 4.55 19.04 16.84
CA ARG A 20 3.16 19.24 17.31
C ARG A 20 2.20 18.09 16.99
N MET A 21 2.51 17.27 15.99
CA MET A 21 1.69 16.10 15.64
C MET A 21 2.08 14.84 16.44
N HIS A 22 3.15 14.90 17.22
CA HIS A 22 3.64 13.79 18.04
C HIS A 22 3.12 13.89 19.47
N ALA A 23 2.39 12.86 19.91
CA ALA A 23 1.80 12.81 21.24
C ALA A 23 2.86 12.63 22.34
N ILE A 24 3.99 11.99 22.02
CA ILE A 24 5.07 11.69 22.96
C ILE A 24 6.40 12.22 22.41
N SER A 25 7.16 12.89 23.26
CA SER A 25 8.53 13.31 22.97
C SER A 25 9.44 12.85 24.11
N ARG A 26 10.54 12.17 23.78
CA ARG A 26 11.51 11.62 24.74
C ARG A 26 10.84 10.83 25.89
N GLY A 27 9.82 10.05 25.56
CA GLY A 27 9.09 9.20 26.52
C GLY A 27 8.11 9.94 27.43
N LYS A 28 7.93 11.26 27.29
CA LYS A 28 6.97 12.07 28.04
C LYS A 28 5.91 12.66 27.12
N ARG A 29 4.75 13.04 27.68
CA ARG A 29 3.71 13.77 26.93
C ARG A 29 4.32 15.03 26.32
N ASN A 30 4.14 15.22 25.03
CA ASN A 30 4.61 16.41 24.34
C ASN A 30 3.67 17.59 24.67
N PRO A 31 4.17 18.69 25.29
CA PRO A 31 3.33 19.84 25.61
C PRO A 31 2.83 20.59 24.36
N ASN A 32 3.51 20.43 23.22
CA ASN A 32 3.14 21.07 21.96
C ASN A 32 2.19 20.20 21.12
N TYR A 33 1.74 19.04 21.63
CA TYR A 33 0.87 18.15 20.89
C TYR A 33 -0.51 18.78 20.66
N ASP A 34 -0.96 18.78 19.41
CA ASP A 34 -2.17 19.49 18.95
C ASP A 34 -3.37 18.56 18.70
N ASP A 35 -3.36 17.36 19.28
CA ASP A 35 -4.39 16.33 19.11
C ASP A 35 -4.56 15.82 17.66
N THR A 36 -3.56 16.04 16.80
CA THR A 36 -3.53 15.45 15.45
C THR A 36 -3.58 13.93 15.51
N THR A 37 -4.62 13.35 14.91
CA THR A 37 -4.75 11.90 14.76
C THR A 37 -3.75 11.32 13.73
N PRO A 38 -3.35 10.04 13.82
CA PRO A 38 -2.51 9.38 12.83
C PRO A 38 -3.04 9.50 11.38
N LYS A 39 -4.36 9.49 11.20
CA LYS A 39 -4.99 9.70 9.89
C LYS A 39 -4.74 11.11 9.35
N GLN A 40 -4.86 12.14 10.19
CA GLN A 40 -4.55 13.53 9.83
C GLN A 40 -3.06 13.73 9.55
N ALA A 41 -2.18 13.17 10.40
CA ALA A 41 -0.74 13.19 10.19
C ALA A 41 -0.33 12.51 8.86
N ASN A 42 -0.91 11.34 8.54
CA ASN A 42 -0.64 10.67 7.27
C ASN A 42 -1.17 11.48 6.06
N LYS A 43 -2.31 12.18 6.23
CA LYS A 43 -2.82 13.12 5.22
C LYS A 43 -1.87 14.30 5.02
N TYR A 44 -1.26 14.82 6.09
CA TYR A 44 -0.22 15.84 6.00
C TYR A 44 0.99 15.36 5.20
N LEU A 45 1.52 14.16 5.48
CA LEU A 45 2.62 13.57 4.69
C LEU A 45 2.23 13.41 3.21
N GLY A 46 1.00 12.99 2.94
CA GLY A 46 0.44 12.94 1.59
C GLY A 46 0.39 14.29 0.89
N HIS A 47 0.06 15.35 1.61
CA HIS A 47 0.07 16.72 1.10
C HIS A 47 1.50 17.21 0.81
N ILE A 48 2.46 16.98 1.72
CA ILE A 48 3.87 17.30 1.47
C ILE A 48 4.37 16.56 0.23
N TRP A 49 4.05 15.28 0.09
CA TRP A 49 4.42 14.51 -1.09
C TRP A 49 3.76 15.00 -2.38
N SER A 50 2.51 15.47 -2.35
CA SER A 50 1.88 16.06 -3.53
C SER A 50 2.60 17.34 -3.98
N LEU A 51 2.97 18.21 -3.03
CA LEU A 51 3.75 19.42 -3.32
C LEU A 51 5.13 19.10 -3.91
N ILE A 52 5.84 18.12 -3.33
CA ILE A 52 7.12 17.63 -3.84
C ILE A 52 6.96 17.14 -5.27
N ARG A 53 6.01 16.24 -5.55
CA ARG A 53 5.78 15.71 -6.90
C ARG A 53 5.45 16.80 -7.91
N SER A 54 4.60 17.76 -7.55
CA SER A 54 4.29 18.89 -8.42
C SER A 54 5.53 19.74 -8.71
N SER A 55 6.41 19.94 -7.73
CA SER A 55 7.66 20.68 -7.93
C SER A 55 8.65 19.94 -8.83
N LEU A 56 8.84 18.64 -8.61
CA LEU A 56 9.72 17.82 -9.45
C LEU A 56 9.19 17.74 -10.88
N SER A 57 7.86 17.63 -11.06
CA SER A 57 7.25 17.62 -12.39
C SER A 57 7.50 18.91 -13.18
N ARG A 58 7.48 20.09 -12.52
CA ARG A 58 7.82 21.37 -13.17
C ARG A 58 9.29 21.49 -13.55
N GLN A 59 10.15 20.72 -12.88
CA GLN A 59 11.57 20.60 -13.19
C GLN A 59 11.86 19.46 -14.19
N GLU A 60 10.82 18.80 -14.71
CA GLU A 60 10.92 17.63 -15.59
C GLU A 60 11.68 16.45 -14.96
N ILE A 61 11.68 16.37 -13.63
CA ILE A 61 12.32 15.30 -12.87
C ILE A 61 11.29 14.22 -12.55
N GLN A 62 11.56 13.00 -12.99
CA GLN A 62 10.78 11.82 -12.68
C GLN A 62 11.53 10.91 -11.71
N VAL A 63 10.80 10.43 -10.71
CA VAL A 63 11.26 9.45 -9.74
C VAL A 63 10.29 8.27 -9.70
N TYR A 64 10.80 7.09 -9.39
CA TYR A 64 9.99 5.88 -9.17
C TYR A 64 10.54 5.10 -7.97
N GLY A 65 9.78 4.14 -7.47
CA GLY A 65 10.20 3.32 -6.33
C GLY A 65 9.04 2.97 -5.41
N PHE A 66 9.25 3.10 -4.11
CA PHE A 66 8.32 2.58 -3.11
C PHE A 66 8.26 3.45 -1.86
N ARG A 67 7.07 3.55 -1.25
CA ARG A 67 6.83 4.22 0.02
C ARG A 67 6.21 3.24 1.01
N VAL A 68 6.77 3.23 2.21
CA VAL A 68 6.27 2.53 3.39
C VAL A 68 5.84 3.58 4.42
N SER A 69 4.66 3.41 5.01
CA SER A 69 4.19 4.22 6.14
C SER A 69 4.20 3.36 7.40
N GLU A 70 4.88 3.85 8.43
CA GLU A 70 5.06 3.16 9.70
C GLU A 70 4.69 4.08 10.87
N PRO A 71 4.12 3.53 11.96
CA PRO A 71 3.91 4.29 13.17
C PRO A 71 5.25 4.48 13.90
N HIS A 72 5.47 5.68 14.41
CA HIS A 72 6.36 5.86 15.55
C HIS A 72 5.76 5.23 16.81
N HIS A 73 6.54 5.19 17.88
CA HIS A 73 6.13 4.65 19.18
C HIS A 73 4.84 5.30 19.76
N ASP A 74 4.57 6.54 19.37
CA ASP A 74 3.37 7.28 19.75
C ASP A 74 2.18 7.11 18.79
N GLY A 75 2.35 6.28 17.75
CA GLY A 75 1.36 6.04 16.70
C GLY A 75 1.39 7.05 15.54
N THR A 76 2.24 8.09 15.62
CA THR A 76 2.35 9.10 14.56
C THR A 76 3.04 8.50 13.33
N PRO A 77 2.47 8.62 12.12
CA PRO A 77 3.08 8.06 10.92
C PRO A 77 4.37 8.80 10.53
N HIS A 78 5.31 8.04 9.98
CA HIS A 78 6.42 8.53 9.17
C HIS A 78 6.54 7.69 7.91
N TRP A 79 7.14 8.27 6.87
CA TRP A 79 7.31 7.62 5.58
C TRP A 79 8.76 7.28 5.32
N HIS A 80 9.01 6.01 5.02
CA HIS A 80 10.25 5.55 4.39
C HIS A 80 10.02 5.43 2.89
N MET A 81 10.92 6.00 2.10
CA MET A 81 10.81 6.08 0.65
C MET A 81 12.10 5.58 0.01
N LEU A 82 12.02 4.49 -0.73
CA LEU A 82 13.09 4.10 -1.64
C LEU A 82 12.79 4.73 -3.00
N LEU A 83 13.61 5.68 -3.42
CA LEU A 83 13.45 6.39 -4.69
C LEU A 83 14.61 6.12 -5.63
N PHE A 84 14.26 5.89 -6.89
CA PHE A 84 15.18 5.73 -8.01
C PHE A 84 15.04 6.88 -8.99
N MET A 85 16.17 7.36 -9.49
CA MET A 85 16.24 8.52 -10.38
C MET A 85 17.55 8.55 -11.17
N LYS A 86 17.62 9.35 -12.24
CA LYS A 86 18.90 9.64 -12.91
C LYS A 86 19.90 10.23 -11.92
N LYS A 87 21.18 9.83 -11.99
CA LYS A 87 22.25 10.26 -11.08
C LYS A 87 22.36 11.79 -10.98
N GLU A 88 22.22 12.48 -12.11
CA GLU A 88 22.26 13.95 -12.21
C GLU A 88 21.13 14.67 -11.45
N HIS A 89 20.02 13.98 -11.14
CA HIS A 89 18.86 14.56 -10.46
C HIS A 89 18.89 14.43 -8.93
N VAL A 90 19.78 13.59 -8.38
CA VAL A 90 19.82 13.26 -6.94
C VAL A 90 19.83 14.51 -6.06
N SER A 91 20.76 15.43 -6.30
CA SER A 91 20.90 16.66 -5.52
C SER A 91 19.64 17.54 -5.58
N LYS A 92 19.04 17.69 -6.77
CA LYS A 92 17.79 18.47 -6.95
C LYS A 92 16.60 17.84 -6.24
N VAL A 93 16.50 16.51 -6.28
CA VAL A 93 15.43 15.75 -5.59
C VAL A 93 15.58 15.91 -4.08
N ILE A 94 16.75 15.64 -3.53
CA ILE A 94 17.04 15.77 -2.09
C ILE A 94 16.75 17.20 -1.61
N LYS A 95 17.25 18.22 -2.32
CA LYS A 95 17.02 19.63 -1.99
C LYS A 95 15.54 19.98 -2.00
N THR A 96 14.80 19.55 -3.03
CA THR A 96 13.36 19.79 -3.14
C THR A 96 12.59 19.13 -2.00
N MET A 97 12.87 17.84 -1.73
CA MET A 97 12.19 17.10 -0.67
C MET A 97 12.50 17.70 0.71
N ARG A 98 13.75 18.01 1.02
CA ARG A 98 14.15 18.66 2.28
C ARG A 98 13.42 19.99 2.48
N SER A 99 13.35 20.83 1.44
CA SER A 99 12.67 22.14 1.51
C SER A 99 11.19 22.00 1.88
N TYR A 100 10.47 21.07 1.26
CA TYR A 100 9.05 20.85 1.58
C TYR A 100 8.84 20.16 2.93
N SER A 101 9.70 19.21 3.31
CA SER A 101 9.62 18.55 4.62
C SER A 101 9.83 19.52 5.79
N LEU A 102 10.65 20.57 5.60
CA LEU A 102 10.91 21.63 6.58
C LEU A 102 10.02 22.86 6.39
N LYS A 103 9.08 22.86 5.44
CA LYS A 103 8.26 24.04 5.13
C LYS A 103 7.35 24.47 6.29
N THR A 104 6.86 23.50 7.06
CA THR A 104 6.02 23.73 8.24
C THR A 104 6.83 23.42 9.49
N ASP A 105 6.85 24.36 10.43
CA ASP A 105 7.55 24.25 11.72
C ASP A 105 9.04 23.90 11.58
N GLY A 106 9.69 24.25 10.47
CA GLY A 106 11.08 23.85 10.17
C GLY A 106 12.16 24.40 11.10
N ASN A 107 11.81 25.36 11.94
CA ASN A 107 12.71 25.97 12.94
C ASN A 107 12.57 25.32 14.33
N GLU A 108 11.69 24.32 14.50
CA GLU A 108 11.56 23.62 15.79
C GLU A 108 12.86 22.88 16.17
N PRO A 109 13.16 22.71 17.47
CA PRO A 109 14.38 22.04 17.90
C PRO A 109 14.52 20.64 17.31
N GLY A 110 15.61 20.40 16.59
CA GLY A 110 15.89 19.10 15.95
C GLY A 110 15.23 18.87 14.60
N ALA A 111 14.43 19.83 14.08
CA ALA A 111 13.74 19.71 12.80
C ALA A 111 14.68 19.32 11.65
N ALA A 112 15.78 20.06 11.50
CA ALA A 112 16.76 19.85 10.44
C ALA A 112 17.40 18.45 10.46
N LYS A 113 17.43 17.78 11.62
CA LYS A 113 17.99 16.44 11.81
C LYS A 113 16.97 15.32 11.64
N HIS A 114 15.71 15.56 12.04
CA HIS A 114 14.72 14.49 12.19
C HIS A 114 13.56 14.55 11.20
N ARG A 115 13.22 15.71 10.63
CA ARG A 115 12.09 15.85 9.69
C ARG A 115 12.38 15.22 8.32
N PHE A 116 13.66 15.17 7.94
CA PHE A 116 14.12 14.67 6.65
C PHE A 116 15.52 14.04 6.78
N GLN A 117 15.60 12.74 6.53
CA GLN A 117 16.86 11.99 6.54
C GLN A 117 17.05 11.29 5.20
N VAL A 118 18.30 11.26 4.74
CA VAL A 118 18.70 10.56 3.52
C VAL A 118 19.80 9.59 3.89
N ILE A 119 19.69 8.38 3.38
CA ILE A 119 20.72 7.36 3.44
C ILE A 119 20.97 6.95 2.00
N ASP A 120 22.16 7.28 1.51
CA ASP A 120 22.62 6.86 0.21
C ASP A 120 22.82 5.34 0.27
N ILE A 121 22.18 4.60 -0.64
CA ILE A 121 22.32 3.15 -0.66
C ILE A 121 23.56 2.82 -1.48
N ASP A 122 24.59 2.36 -0.77
CA ASP A 122 25.81 1.81 -1.35
C ASP A 122 25.55 0.36 -1.81
N PRO A 123 25.60 0.07 -3.14
CA PRO A 123 25.38 -1.27 -3.66
C PRO A 123 26.32 -2.33 -3.08
N GLU A 124 27.51 -1.94 -2.62
CA GLU A 124 28.49 -2.87 -2.03
C GLU A 124 28.14 -3.27 -0.59
N LYS A 125 27.41 -2.41 0.14
CA LYS A 125 27.03 -2.65 1.54
C LYS A 125 25.65 -3.28 1.70
N GLY A 126 24.85 -3.26 0.63
CA GLY A 126 23.55 -3.90 0.59
C GLY A 126 22.67 -3.34 -0.53
N SER A 127 21.92 -4.21 -1.21
CA SER A 127 21.07 -3.77 -2.31
C SER A 127 19.89 -2.92 -1.81
N ALA A 128 19.45 -1.97 -2.65
CA ALA A 128 18.23 -1.20 -2.41
C ALA A 128 17.00 -2.10 -2.19
N THR A 129 16.97 -3.25 -2.87
CA THR A 129 15.98 -4.32 -2.67
C THR A 129 16.04 -4.90 -1.25
N ALA A 130 17.24 -5.18 -0.72
CA ALA A 130 17.40 -5.68 0.65
C ALA A 130 16.89 -4.65 1.69
N TYR A 131 17.14 -3.36 1.45
CA TYR A 131 16.58 -2.29 2.28
C TYR A 131 15.05 -2.30 2.28
N VAL A 132 14.40 -2.31 1.13
CA VAL A 132 12.92 -2.35 1.07
C VAL A 132 12.36 -3.66 1.65
N SER A 133 12.97 -4.80 1.34
CA SER A 133 12.57 -6.09 1.90
C SER A 133 12.63 -6.08 3.43
N LYS A 134 13.66 -5.49 4.04
CA LYS A 134 13.76 -5.32 5.50
C LYS A 134 12.52 -4.63 6.08
N TYR A 135 12.07 -3.52 5.48
CA TYR A 135 10.91 -2.79 5.99
C TYR A 135 9.59 -3.49 5.69
N ILE A 136 9.45 -4.13 4.52
CA ILE A 136 8.26 -4.95 4.23
C ILE A 136 8.18 -6.12 5.22
N SER A 137 9.26 -6.87 5.41
CA SER A 137 9.31 -8.02 6.32
C SER A 137 9.08 -7.62 7.78
N LYS A 138 9.59 -6.47 8.23
CA LYS A 138 9.32 -5.94 9.59
C LYS A 138 7.84 -5.70 9.83
N ASN A 139 7.14 -5.18 8.83
CA ASN A 139 5.72 -4.83 8.92
C ASN A 139 4.77 -6.02 8.69
N VAL A 140 5.22 -7.05 7.98
CA VAL A 140 4.38 -8.19 7.57
C VAL A 140 4.61 -9.42 8.44
N ASP A 141 5.86 -9.86 8.63
CA ASP A 141 6.15 -11.18 9.21
C ASP A 141 6.74 -11.12 10.63
N GLY A 142 7.28 -9.97 11.07
CA GLY A 142 7.92 -9.83 12.40
C GLY A 142 9.12 -10.77 12.64
N LYS A 143 9.57 -11.53 11.63
CA LYS A 143 10.50 -12.68 11.75
C LYS A 143 12.00 -12.35 11.85
N HIS A 144 12.38 -11.08 11.98
CA HIS A 144 13.80 -10.67 12.03
C HIS A 144 14.18 -9.79 13.22
N ILE A 145 13.43 -9.88 14.32
CA ILE A 145 13.78 -9.18 15.57
C ILE A 145 13.72 -10.23 16.69
N GLU A 146 14.84 -10.88 16.97
CA GLU A 146 14.90 -11.95 17.97
C GLU A 146 14.85 -11.46 19.42
N LYS A 147 14.97 -10.16 19.70
CA LYS A 147 14.71 -9.57 21.02
C LYS A 147 14.58 -8.04 20.96
N ASP A 148 13.57 -7.52 21.65
CA ASP A 148 13.39 -6.08 21.94
C ASP A 148 14.14 -5.71 23.24
N LEU A 149 14.33 -4.42 23.52
CA LEU A 149 15.04 -3.87 24.68
C LEU A 149 14.44 -4.31 26.05
N TYR A 150 13.25 -4.93 26.04
CA TYR A 150 12.52 -5.43 27.20
C TYR A 150 11.80 -6.78 26.95
N ASP A 151 12.34 -7.65 26.07
CA ASP A 151 11.87 -9.05 25.92
C ASP A 151 10.43 -9.25 25.38
N LEU A 152 9.86 -8.26 24.67
CA LEU A 152 8.54 -8.40 24.02
C LEU A 152 8.65 -9.03 22.63
N ASN A 153 7.83 -10.06 22.39
CA ASN A 153 7.87 -10.93 21.21
C ASN A 153 7.54 -10.18 19.89
N ALA A 154 8.40 -10.30 18.87
CA ALA A 154 8.30 -9.55 17.61
C ALA A 154 7.04 -9.81 16.78
N LYS A 155 6.37 -10.96 16.98
CA LYS A 155 5.03 -11.23 16.41
C LYS A 155 4.01 -10.17 16.81
N ASN A 156 4.10 -9.65 18.04
CA ASN A 156 3.18 -8.63 18.53
C ASN A 156 3.39 -7.28 17.84
N SER A 157 4.55 -7.01 17.22
CA SER A 157 4.82 -5.72 16.57
C SER A 157 4.14 -5.61 15.21
N ALA A 158 4.27 -6.64 14.36
CA ALA A 158 3.62 -6.66 13.05
C ALA A 158 2.09 -6.57 13.17
N GLU A 159 1.49 -7.33 14.10
CA GLU A 159 0.05 -7.28 14.39
C GLU A 159 -0.40 -5.88 14.84
N ARG A 160 0.38 -5.20 15.70
CA ARG A 160 0.09 -3.83 16.14
C ARG A 160 0.15 -2.83 15.00
N ILE A 161 1.13 -2.96 14.11
CA ILE A 161 1.26 -2.08 12.95
C ILE A 161 0.09 -2.33 11.99
N GLN A 162 -0.30 -3.57 11.76
CA GLN A 162 -1.45 -3.92 10.92
C GLN A 162 -2.77 -3.41 11.53
N ALA A 163 -2.94 -3.54 12.85
CA ALA A 163 -4.08 -3.00 13.57
C ALA A 163 -4.13 -1.46 13.46
N TRP A 164 -3.00 -0.78 13.69
CA TRP A 164 -2.87 0.66 13.51
C TRP A 164 -3.25 1.09 12.08
N ALA A 165 -2.68 0.43 11.07
CA ALA A 165 -2.97 0.73 9.67
C ALA A 165 -4.46 0.54 9.35
N SER A 166 -5.08 -0.52 9.88
CA SER A 166 -6.49 -0.84 9.67
C SER A 166 -7.42 0.17 10.37
N ILE A 167 -7.16 0.48 11.65
CA ILE A 167 -7.94 1.43 12.45
C ILE A 167 -7.96 2.81 11.79
N TRP A 168 -6.82 3.27 11.29
CA TRP A 168 -6.69 4.61 10.71
C TRP A 168 -6.94 4.65 9.20
N GLY A 169 -7.12 3.49 8.55
CA GLY A 169 -7.27 3.38 7.10
C GLY A 169 -6.01 3.84 6.34
N ILE A 170 -4.83 3.55 6.88
CA ILE A 170 -3.53 3.94 6.30
C ILE A 170 -3.00 2.81 5.43
N ARG A 171 -2.87 3.08 4.13
CA ARG A 171 -2.15 2.18 3.22
C ARG A 171 -0.67 2.21 3.57
N GLN A 172 -0.14 1.12 4.14
CA GLN A 172 1.27 1.01 4.51
C GLN A 172 2.19 1.07 3.28
N PHE A 173 1.90 0.25 2.26
CA PHE A 173 2.78 0.06 1.12
C PHE A 173 2.23 0.69 -0.16
N GLN A 174 3.04 1.53 -0.81
CA GLN A 174 2.65 2.18 -2.05
C GLN A 174 3.82 2.30 -3.03
N GLN A 175 3.63 1.76 -4.23
CA GLN A 175 4.53 2.01 -5.34
C GLN A 175 4.43 3.47 -5.83
N ILE A 176 5.58 4.03 -6.20
CA ILE A 176 5.74 5.34 -6.80
C ILE A 176 6.22 5.17 -8.24
N GLY A 177 5.56 5.84 -9.18
CA GLY A 177 5.88 5.70 -10.61
C GLY A 177 5.70 4.27 -11.13
N GLY A 178 6.30 3.98 -12.29
CA GLY A 178 6.23 2.67 -12.93
C GLY A 178 4.86 2.34 -13.56
N PRO A 179 4.76 1.15 -14.19
CA PRO A 179 3.52 0.65 -14.75
C PRO A 179 2.52 0.23 -13.66
N SER A 180 1.25 0.08 -14.07
CA SER A 180 0.14 -0.18 -13.16
C SER A 180 0.11 -1.62 -12.64
N VAL A 181 0.17 -1.80 -11.32
CA VAL A 181 -0.10 -3.10 -10.68
C VAL A 181 -1.51 -3.62 -11.00
N THR A 182 -2.47 -2.74 -11.30
CA THR A 182 -3.79 -3.18 -11.76
C THR A 182 -3.69 -3.88 -13.11
N VAL A 183 -2.94 -3.33 -14.07
CA VAL A 183 -2.76 -3.96 -15.39
C VAL A 183 -2.04 -5.29 -15.23
N TRP A 184 -0.97 -5.34 -14.42
CA TRP A 184 -0.32 -6.60 -14.05
C TRP A 184 -1.30 -7.67 -13.54
N ARG A 185 -2.20 -7.30 -12.62
CA ARG A 185 -3.20 -8.23 -12.06
C ARG A 185 -4.23 -8.68 -13.10
N GLU A 186 -4.66 -7.79 -13.99
CA GLU A 186 -5.63 -8.13 -15.04
C GLU A 186 -4.99 -8.99 -16.13
N LEU A 187 -3.71 -8.78 -16.48
CA LEU A 187 -2.98 -9.65 -17.42
C LEU A 187 -2.96 -11.11 -16.94
N ARG A 188 -2.74 -11.34 -15.64
CA ARG A 188 -2.76 -12.69 -15.03
C ARG A 188 -4.14 -13.38 -15.02
N ARG A 189 -5.20 -12.66 -15.41
CA ARG A 189 -6.54 -13.23 -15.58
C ARG A 189 -6.79 -13.73 -17.00
N LEU A 190 -6.00 -13.28 -17.98
CA LEU A 190 -6.10 -13.77 -19.35
C LEU A 190 -5.60 -15.20 -19.42
N ARG A 191 -6.47 -16.09 -19.91
CA ARG A 191 -6.16 -17.51 -20.15
C ARG A 191 -5.72 -17.76 -21.57
N ASP A 192 -6.34 -17.06 -22.51
CA ASP A 192 -6.06 -17.22 -23.94
C ASP A 192 -4.75 -16.53 -24.33
N GLU A 193 -4.05 -17.12 -25.28
CA GLU A 193 -2.88 -16.51 -25.90
C GLU A 193 -3.26 -15.18 -26.58
N GLN A 194 -2.41 -14.18 -26.39
CA GLN A 194 -2.56 -12.87 -26.98
C GLN A 194 -1.50 -12.66 -28.07
N THR A 195 -1.38 -11.45 -28.61
CA THR A 195 -0.37 -11.14 -29.62
C THR A 195 0.47 -9.91 -29.26
N GLY A 196 1.72 -9.89 -29.75
CA GLY A 196 2.66 -8.78 -29.60
C GLY A 196 2.91 -8.37 -28.14
N LYS A 197 2.96 -7.05 -27.90
CA LYS A 197 3.25 -6.49 -26.56
C LYS A 197 2.27 -6.93 -25.47
N LEU A 198 1.03 -7.26 -25.83
CA LEU A 198 0.04 -7.75 -24.87
C LEU A 198 0.44 -9.14 -24.36
N GLU A 199 0.89 -10.02 -25.24
CA GLU A 199 1.35 -11.37 -24.88
C GLU A 199 2.67 -11.32 -24.12
N GLU A 200 3.64 -10.51 -24.56
CA GLU A 200 4.88 -10.29 -23.82
C GLU A 200 4.60 -9.85 -22.37
N ALA A 201 3.66 -8.92 -22.18
CA ALA A 201 3.29 -8.44 -20.87
C ALA A 201 2.53 -9.49 -20.05
N ARG A 202 1.69 -10.31 -20.71
CA ARG A 202 0.96 -11.42 -20.08
C ARG A 202 1.91 -12.49 -19.59
N LEU A 203 2.86 -12.93 -20.42
CA LEU A 203 3.88 -13.93 -20.08
C LEU A 203 4.77 -13.44 -18.93
N ALA A 204 5.25 -12.20 -18.98
CA ALA A 204 6.01 -11.60 -17.89
C ALA A 204 5.21 -11.56 -16.59
N ALA A 205 3.93 -11.17 -16.67
CA ALA A 205 3.04 -11.11 -15.52
C ALA A 205 2.75 -12.50 -14.93
N ASP A 206 2.53 -13.51 -15.76
CA ASP A 206 2.23 -14.88 -15.33
C ASP A 206 3.44 -15.55 -14.66
N ALA A 207 4.63 -15.41 -15.27
CA ALA A 207 5.91 -15.87 -14.73
C ALA A 207 6.34 -15.14 -13.44
N GLY A 208 5.67 -14.04 -13.07
CA GLY A 208 6.04 -13.25 -11.91
C GLY A 208 7.27 -12.35 -12.12
N ASP A 209 7.70 -12.16 -13.37
CA ASP A 209 8.82 -11.29 -13.71
C ASP A 209 8.38 -9.82 -13.83
N TRP A 210 8.46 -9.12 -12.70
CA TRP A 210 8.15 -7.69 -12.62
C TRP A 210 9.08 -6.85 -13.50
N ALA A 211 10.35 -7.23 -13.66
CA ALA A 211 11.31 -6.45 -14.44
C ALA A 211 10.98 -6.51 -15.93
N ALA A 212 10.75 -7.70 -16.47
CA ALA A 212 10.31 -7.88 -17.85
C ALA A 212 9.02 -7.11 -18.12
N TYR A 213 8.02 -7.19 -17.23
CA TYR A 213 6.79 -6.42 -17.37
C TYR A 213 7.01 -4.91 -17.42
N VAL A 214 7.88 -4.37 -16.55
CA VAL A 214 8.19 -2.93 -16.58
C VAL A 214 8.81 -2.54 -17.91
N MET A 215 9.69 -3.38 -18.46
CA MET A 215 10.32 -3.14 -19.76
C MET A 215 9.29 -3.19 -20.91
N THR A 216 8.44 -4.21 -20.97
CA THR A 216 7.35 -4.30 -21.98
C THR A 216 6.40 -3.11 -21.90
N MET A 217 6.17 -2.58 -20.70
CA MET A 217 5.34 -1.40 -20.47
C MET A 217 6.03 -0.06 -20.75
N GLY A 218 7.21 -0.07 -21.37
CA GLY A 218 7.96 1.12 -21.77
C GLY A 218 8.89 1.70 -20.69
N GLY A 219 9.31 0.88 -19.74
CA GLY A 219 10.28 1.27 -18.70
C GLY A 219 9.65 1.95 -17.48
N PRO A 220 10.47 2.33 -16.48
CA PRO A 220 9.96 2.80 -15.18
C PRO A 220 9.35 4.21 -15.24
N THR A 221 9.72 5.04 -16.21
CA THR A 221 9.44 6.48 -16.23
C THR A 221 8.38 6.92 -17.24
N LEU A 222 7.96 6.05 -18.18
CA LEU A 222 6.98 6.40 -19.21
C LEU A 222 5.65 6.91 -18.57
N PRO A 223 5.10 8.05 -19.01
CA PRO A 223 3.86 8.59 -18.46
C PRO A 223 2.70 7.60 -18.63
N LYS A 224 1.76 7.63 -17.68
CA LYS A 224 0.65 6.67 -17.62
C LYS A 224 -0.18 6.64 -18.92
N LYS A 225 -0.42 7.80 -19.53
CA LYS A 225 -1.21 7.95 -20.76
C LYS A 225 -0.53 7.33 -21.99
N ASP A 226 0.79 7.18 -21.95
CA ASP A 226 1.59 6.70 -23.08
C ASP A 226 1.94 5.21 -22.90
N ARG A 227 1.47 4.58 -21.82
CA ARG A 227 1.66 3.15 -21.56
C ARG A 227 0.93 2.32 -22.62
N PRO A 228 1.54 1.22 -23.11
CA PRO A 228 0.98 0.41 -24.19
C PRO A 228 -0.29 -0.35 -23.77
N ILE A 229 -0.45 -0.62 -22.48
CA ILE A 229 -1.60 -1.31 -21.90
C ILE A 229 -2.10 -0.48 -20.73
N GLN A 230 -3.41 -0.26 -20.67
CA GLN A 230 -4.04 0.56 -19.64
C GLN A 230 -5.18 -0.20 -18.97
N PRO A 231 -5.54 0.12 -17.72
CA PRO A 231 -6.73 -0.44 -17.11
C PRO A 231 -7.98 0.09 -17.82
N PHE A 232 -8.87 -0.81 -18.23
CA PHE A 232 -10.18 -0.48 -18.77
C PHE A 232 -11.22 -0.45 -17.65
N TYR A 233 -11.87 0.71 -17.50
CA TYR A 233 -12.97 0.90 -16.56
C TYR A 233 -14.28 1.00 -17.34
N GLU A 234 -15.26 0.20 -16.95
CA GLU A 234 -16.61 0.19 -17.52
C GLU A 234 -17.55 0.93 -16.58
N HIS A 235 -18.27 1.90 -17.13
CA HIS A 235 -19.36 2.56 -16.41
C HIS A 235 -20.60 1.69 -16.59
N GLN A 236 -21.34 1.49 -15.51
CA GLN A 236 -22.69 0.94 -15.62
C GLN A 236 -23.60 2.04 -16.14
N ASP A 237 -24.60 1.66 -16.93
CA ASP A 237 -25.70 2.56 -17.26
C ASP A 237 -26.60 2.64 -16.02
N GLU A 238 -26.74 3.85 -15.46
CA GLU A 238 -27.47 4.14 -14.22
C GLU A 238 -27.09 3.24 -13.02
N PRO A 239 -25.84 3.32 -12.51
CA PRO A 239 -25.45 2.59 -11.32
C PRO A 239 -26.35 2.98 -10.14
N VAL A 240 -26.98 1.99 -9.54
CA VAL A 240 -27.79 2.15 -8.32
C VAL A 240 -27.16 1.35 -7.18
N SER A 241 -27.10 1.93 -5.98
CA SER A 241 -26.84 1.19 -4.76
C SER A 241 -28.11 1.06 -3.95
N PHE A 242 -28.36 -0.14 -3.45
CA PHE A 242 -29.43 -0.42 -2.51
C PHE A 242 -28.89 -0.33 -1.09
N ASP A 243 -29.42 0.61 -0.29
CA ASP A 243 -29.12 0.65 1.14
C ASP A 243 -29.99 -0.40 1.85
N VAL A 244 -29.35 -1.47 2.32
CA VAL A 244 -30.01 -2.59 2.99
C VAL A 244 -30.69 -2.22 4.30
N ASN A 245 -30.33 -1.08 4.92
CA ASN A 245 -30.91 -0.64 6.18
C ASN A 245 -32.10 0.30 5.96
N THR A 246 -32.08 1.14 4.92
CA THR A 246 -33.14 2.11 4.65
C THR A 246 -34.10 1.68 3.54
N GLY A 247 -33.70 0.71 2.70
CA GLY A 247 -34.44 0.27 1.52
C GLY A 247 -34.35 1.24 0.33
N GLU A 248 -33.54 2.30 0.44
CA GLU A 248 -33.42 3.32 -0.60
C GLU A 248 -32.54 2.85 -1.76
N ILE A 249 -32.99 3.16 -2.97
CA ILE A 249 -32.21 3.04 -4.20
C ILE A 249 -31.52 4.38 -4.42
N GLN A 250 -30.21 4.44 -4.19
CA GLN A 250 -29.40 5.64 -4.41
C GLN A 250 -28.75 5.58 -5.78
N SER A 251 -28.96 6.60 -6.60
CA SER A 251 -28.22 6.77 -7.85
C SER A 251 -26.76 7.11 -7.55
N LEU A 252 -25.86 6.32 -8.13
CA LEU A 252 -24.41 6.52 -8.04
C LEU A 252 -23.88 7.29 -9.26
N ASN A 253 -24.72 8.07 -9.95
CA ASN A 253 -24.27 8.85 -11.11
C ASN A 253 -23.30 9.98 -10.73
N THR A 254 -23.24 10.34 -9.45
CA THR A 254 -22.50 11.49 -8.95
C THR A 254 -21.68 11.09 -7.73
N SER A 255 -20.37 11.33 -7.77
CA SER A 255 -19.50 11.19 -6.60
C SER A 255 -19.85 12.23 -5.54
N LYS A 256 -19.34 12.07 -4.32
CA LYS A 256 -19.49 13.06 -3.23
C LYS A 256 -18.99 14.48 -3.54
N TYR A 257 -18.33 14.68 -4.69
CA TYR A 257 -17.81 15.97 -5.15
C TYR A 257 -18.54 16.52 -6.38
N GLY A 258 -19.59 15.86 -6.88
CA GLY A 258 -20.34 16.34 -8.05
C GLY A 258 -19.89 15.73 -9.38
N ASP A 259 -18.76 15.03 -9.43
CA ASP A 259 -18.21 14.46 -10.67
C ASP A 259 -18.71 13.02 -10.92
N THR A 260 -18.75 12.59 -12.18
CA THR A 260 -19.04 11.19 -12.55
C THR A 260 -18.02 10.26 -11.88
N PRO A 261 -18.47 9.24 -11.12
CA PRO A 261 -17.55 8.34 -10.45
C PRO A 261 -16.77 7.50 -11.45
N LYS A 262 -15.55 7.15 -11.05
CA LYS A 262 -14.70 6.28 -11.84
C LYS A 262 -15.38 4.91 -11.99
N GLY A 263 -15.55 4.45 -13.23
CA GLY A 263 -16.16 3.15 -13.54
C GLY A 263 -15.47 1.97 -12.85
N LEU A 264 -16.12 0.81 -12.89
CA LEU A 264 -15.58 -0.43 -12.32
C LEU A 264 -14.48 -0.99 -13.22
N ILE A 265 -13.43 -1.56 -12.63
CA ILE A 265 -12.40 -2.24 -13.42
C ILE A 265 -13.04 -3.42 -14.15
N SER A 266 -12.99 -3.41 -15.49
CA SER A 266 -13.60 -4.45 -16.35
C SER A 266 -12.55 -5.18 -17.18
N GLY A 267 -11.40 -4.54 -17.42
CA GLY A 267 -10.18 -5.26 -17.79
C GLY A 267 -9.04 -4.40 -18.31
N LEU A 268 -8.63 -4.66 -19.55
CA LEU A 268 -7.49 -4.01 -20.19
C LEU A 268 -7.91 -3.22 -21.43
N LEU A 269 -7.18 -2.15 -21.70
CA LEU A 269 -7.24 -1.37 -22.94
C LEU A 269 -5.88 -1.48 -23.63
N HIS A 270 -5.85 -2.00 -24.85
CA HIS A 270 -4.64 -2.12 -25.65
C HIS A 270 -4.93 -1.68 -27.09
N LYS A 271 -4.16 -0.72 -27.62
CA LYS A 271 -4.36 -0.17 -28.99
C LYS A 271 -5.80 0.26 -29.33
N GLY A 272 -6.57 0.71 -28.33
CA GLY A 272 -7.97 1.10 -28.48
C GLY A 272 -8.97 -0.05 -28.29
N GLU A 273 -8.51 -1.30 -28.24
CA GLU A 273 -9.36 -2.47 -28.01
C GLU A 273 -9.57 -2.70 -26.51
N LYS A 274 -10.82 -2.97 -26.15
CA LYS A 274 -11.25 -3.29 -24.78
C LYS A 274 -11.24 -4.81 -24.60
N ILE A 275 -10.42 -5.29 -23.69
CA ILE A 275 -10.28 -6.70 -23.38
C ILE A 275 -10.88 -6.93 -22.00
N LYS A 276 -12.01 -7.64 -21.95
CA LYS A 276 -12.67 -7.99 -20.67
C LYS A 276 -11.90 -9.12 -20.00
N THR A 277 -11.42 -8.86 -18.79
CA THR A 277 -10.70 -9.84 -17.95
C THR A 277 -11.52 -10.28 -16.75
N ARG A 278 -12.66 -9.63 -16.51
CA ARG A 278 -13.61 -9.90 -15.43
C ARG A 278 -14.94 -10.27 -16.04
N LEU A 279 -15.13 -11.57 -16.23
CA LEU A 279 -16.41 -12.12 -16.65
C LEU A 279 -17.25 -12.34 -15.39
N PHE A 280 -18.36 -11.62 -15.26
CA PHE A 280 -19.37 -11.96 -14.26
C PHE A 280 -20.14 -13.16 -14.80
N GLN A 281 -20.00 -14.32 -14.14
CA GLN A 281 -20.92 -15.43 -14.34
C GLN A 281 -22.01 -15.34 -13.27
N TRP A 282 -23.25 -15.13 -13.71
CA TRP A 282 -24.42 -15.27 -12.86
C TRP A 282 -24.89 -16.71 -12.96
N THR A 283 -24.96 -17.40 -11.82
CA THR A 283 -25.61 -18.70 -11.72
C THR A 283 -26.96 -18.52 -11.01
N MET A 284 -28.03 -18.92 -11.70
CA MET A 284 -29.36 -18.96 -11.11
C MET A 284 -29.51 -20.28 -10.35
N GLU A 285 -29.34 -20.24 -9.03
CA GLU A 285 -29.64 -21.39 -8.19
C GLU A 285 -31.13 -21.36 -7.79
N LYS A 286 -31.84 -22.45 -8.03
CA LYS A 286 -33.22 -22.60 -7.56
C LYS A 286 -33.18 -22.59 -6.03
N ILE A 287 -33.95 -21.71 -5.40
CA ILE A 287 -34.11 -21.68 -3.94
C ILE A 287 -34.80 -23.00 -3.55
N SER A 288 -34.02 -24.05 -3.30
CA SER A 288 -34.53 -25.24 -2.61
C SER A 288 -34.94 -24.80 -1.21
N THR A 289 -35.93 -25.48 -0.63
CA THR A 289 -36.53 -25.29 0.71
C THR A 289 -35.50 -25.34 1.84
N LYS A 290 -34.60 -24.36 1.86
CA LYS A 290 -33.54 -24.17 2.83
C LYS A 290 -33.89 -22.94 3.65
N THR A 291 -33.76 -23.07 4.97
CA THR A 291 -34.20 -22.04 5.91
C THR A 291 -33.38 -20.77 5.72
N SER A 292 -33.93 -19.62 6.13
CA SER A 292 -33.30 -18.29 6.00
C SER A 292 -31.90 -18.18 6.61
N ALA A 293 -31.50 -19.10 7.49
CA ALA A 293 -30.13 -19.24 7.99
C ALA A 293 -29.14 -19.79 6.95
N GLU A 294 -29.59 -20.69 6.06
CA GLU A 294 -28.78 -21.31 5.00
C GLU A 294 -28.62 -20.39 3.77
N MET A 295 -29.53 -19.44 3.57
CA MET A 295 -29.43 -18.46 2.47
C MET A 295 -28.37 -17.37 2.74
N ARG A 296 -28.12 -17.02 4.01
CA ARG A 296 -27.12 -15.99 4.37
C ARG A 296 -25.67 -16.45 4.14
N THR A 297 -25.41 -17.76 4.21
CA THR A 297 -24.11 -18.34 3.88
C THR A 297 -23.86 -18.40 2.37
N GLY A 298 -24.89 -18.61 1.55
CA GLY A 298 -24.77 -18.71 0.08
C GLY A 298 -24.43 -17.40 -0.64
N LEU A 299 -24.90 -16.25 -0.13
CA LEU A 299 -24.59 -14.93 -0.71
C LEU A 299 -23.14 -14.47 -0.44
N ILE A 300 -22.46 -15.10 0.52
CA ILE A 300 -21.06 -14.82 0.86
C ILE A 300 -20.12 -15.90 0.28
N SER A 301 -20.65 -17.02 -0.23
CA SER A 301 -19.84 -18.22 -0.56
C SER A 301 -19.62 -18.51 -2.05
N ASN A 302 -19.77 -17.57 -2.98
CA ASN A 302 -19.30 -17.80 -4.37
C ASN A 302 -17.75 -17.76 -4.52
N TYR A 303 -17.02 -17.87 -3.41
CA TYR A 303 -15.69 -18.49 -3.35
C TYR A 303 -15.81 -19.88 -2.72
N SER A 304 -16.50 -20.80 -3.41
CA SER A 304 -16.53 -22.21 -3.02
C SER A 304 -16.39 -23.07 -4.27
N ASP A 305 -15.21 -23.06 -4.87
CA ASP A 305 -14.71 -24.28 -5.52
C ASP A 305 -13.53 -24.80 -4.68
N PRO A 306 -13.76 -25.80 -3.80
CA PRO A 306 -12.70 -26.42 -3.01
C PRO A 306 -11.85 -27.42 -3.80
N GLN A 307 -12.04 -27.60 -5.12
CA GLN A 307 -11.29 -28.59 -5.91
C GLN A 307 -10.18 -28.03 -6.81
N ILE A 308 -9.89 -26.72 -6.80
CA ILE A 308 -8.79 -26.13 -7.59
C ILE A 308 -7.64 -25.66 -6.67
N PHE A 309 -7.23 -26.52 -5.75
CA PHE A 309 -5.97 -26.42 -5.01
C PHE A 309 -5.22 -27.78 -5.02
N SER A 310 -4.95 -28.28 -6.22
CA SER A 310 -3.73 -29.05 -6.55
C SER A 310 -3.34 -28.56 -7.93
N ASP A 311 -2.30 -27.74 -8.11
CA ASP A 311 -0.92 -28.09 -7.81
C ASP A 311 -0.16 -26.90 -7.21
N LYS A 312 0.24 -27.02 -5.95
CA LYS A 312 1.49 -26.38 -5.49
C LYS A 312 2.59 -27.43 -5.60
N PRO A 313 3.82 -27.09 -6.01
CA PRO A 313 4.95 -27.93 -5.67
C PRO A 313 5.02 -28.06 -4.15
N VAL A 314 4.93 -29.30 -3.70
CA VAL A 314 5.01 -29.75 -2.32
C VAL A 314 6.42 -29.46 -1.80
N PHE A 315 6.56 -28.55 -0.83
CA PHE A 315 7.68 -28.62 0.11
C PHE A 315 7.24 -29.55 1.24
N ASN A 316 7.77 -30.77 1.21
CA ASN A 316 7.47 -31.82 2.16
C ASN A 316 8.34 -31.60 3.42
N SER A 317 7.71 -31.18 4.52
CA SER A 317 8.26 -31.40 5.86
C SER A 317 7.09 -31.77 6.77
N GLY A 318 6.81 -33.07 6.83
CA GLY A 318 5.66 -33.61 7.54
C GLY A 318 5.78 -33.45 9.05
N GLN A 319 4.83 -32.74 9.66
CA GLN A 319 4.22 -33.06 10.96
C GLN A 319 2.78 -32.47 11.00
N PRO A 320 1.79 -33.19 11.57
CA PRO A 320 0.39 -32.80 11.53
C PRO A 320 0.07 -31.74 12.60
N LEU A 321 -0.56 -30.62 12.21
CA LEU A 321 -1.17 -29.67 13.13
C LEU A 321 -2.66 -30.01 13.32
N ILE A 322 -2.99 -30.46 14.52
CA ILE A 322 -4.35 -30.70 15.00
C ILE A 322 -5.01 -29.34 15.29
N GLY A 323 -6.05 -28.98 14.52
CA GLY A 323 -6.86 -27.79 14.76
C GLY A 323 -7.96 -28.05 15.78
N LYS A 324 -7.91 -27.38 16.94
CA LYS A 324 -9.06 -27.23 17.85
C LYS A 324 -9.82 -25.95 17.50
N VAL A 325 -11.14 -26.10 17.38
CA VAL A 325 -12.14 -25.04 17.16
C VAL A 325 -12.22 -24.12 18.39
N GLY A 326 -12.14 -22.81 18.19
CA GLY A 326 -12.31 -21.79 19.22
C GLY A 326 -13.26 -20.69 18.75
N ALA A 327 -14.33 -20.51 19.52
CA ALA A 327 -15.54 -19.77 19.20
C ALA A 327 -15.36 -18.27 18.93
N ALA A 328 -16.26 -17.73 18.09
CA ALA A 328 -16.53 -16.32 17.95
C ALA A 328 -17.03 -15.72 19.28
N ILE A 329 -16.47 -14.58 19.68
CA ILE A 329 -17.02 -13.75 20.75
C ILE A 329 -17.28 -12.36 20.16
N GLY A 330 -18.52 -11.92 20.30
CA GLY A 330 -19.09 -10.72 19.70
C GLY A 330 -18.42 -9.42 20.14
N GLY A 331 -18.61 -8.41 19.29
CA GLY A 331 -18.11 -7.06 19.50
C GLY A 331 -18.64 -6.44 20.78
N MET A 332 -17.72 -6.07 21.67
CA MET A 332 -18.00 -5.21 22.81
C MET A 332 -17.60 -3.78 22.44
N ARG A 333 -18.59 -2.89 22.27
CA ARG A 333 -18.38 -1.44 22.20
C ARG A 333 -17.93 -0.96 23.58
N ILE A 334 -16.72 -0.43 23.68
CA ILE A 334 -16.23 0.23 24.89
C ILE A 334 -16.68 1.71 24.83
N PRO A 335 -17.38 2.25 25.84
CA PRO A 335 -17.78 3.66 25.89
C PRO A 335 -16.58 4.60 25.97
N ALA A 336 -16.66 5.75 25.27
CA ALA A 336 -15.56 6.70 25.04
C ALA A 336 -15.16 7.60 26.23
N HIS A 337 -15.47 7.20 27.47
CA HIS A 337 -15.22 8.01 28.66
C HIS A 337 -14.51 7.17 29.73
N HIS A 338 -13.23 6.89 29.49
CA HIS A 338 -12.15 6.63 30.46
C HIS A 338 -10.94 5.95 29.76
N LEU A 339 -10.47 6.53 28.65
CA LEU A 339 -9.18 6.15 28.06
C LEU A 339 -8.10 7.06 28.67
N ALA A 340 -7.62 6.71 29.85
CA ALA A 340 -6.28 7.12 30.26
C ALA A 340 -5.31 6.62 29.19
N ALA A 341 -4.56 7.54 28.56
CA ALA A 341 -3.68 7.25 27.44
C ALA A 341 -2.60 6.22 27.82
N LEU A 342 -2.85 4.95 27.52
CA LEU A 342 -1.82 3.93 27.56
C LEU A 342 -0.92 4.14 26.31
N PRO A 343 0.41 4.28 26.47
CA PRO A 343 1.32 4.59 25.38
C PRO A 343 1.31 3.47 24.33
N TRP A 344 1.08 3.85 23.06
CA TRP A 344 0.81 2.94 21.95
C TRP A 344 2.00 2.11 21.46
N THR A 345 3.21 2.35 21.96
CA THR A 345 4.39 1.48 21.94
C THR A 345 5.53 2.24 22.64
N ARG A 346 6.48 1.55 23.29
CA ARG A 346 7.72 2.16 23.82
C ARG A 346 8.94 1.72 22.99
N VAL A 347 8.75 1.56 21.68
CA VAL A 347 9.78 1.05 20.76
C VAL A 347 10.41 2.24 20.03
N ASN A 348 11.62 2.65 20.43
CA ASN A 348 12.42 3.56 19.62
C ASN A 348 13.06 2.77 18.46
N ASN A 349 12.32 2.62 17.36
CA ASN A 349 12.75 1.87 16.18
C ASN A 349 13.65 2.68 15.21
N CYS A 350 14.09 3.89 15.59
CA CYS A 350 14.59 4.89 14.63
C CYS A 350 15.98 5.48 14.93
N THR A 351 16.78 4.87 15.81
CA THR A 351 18.21 5.26 15.97
C THR A 351 19.12 4.04 15.76
N PRO A 352 20.11 4.11 14.85
CA PRO A 352 21.25 3.21 14.95
C PRO A 352 22.03 3.60 16.21
N THR A 353 22.26 2.66 17.12
CA THR A 353 23.49 2.67 17.93
C THR A 353 24.64 2.21 17.06
#